data_AF-A0A8H5UMA2-F1
#
_entry.id   AF-A0A8H5UMA2-F1
#
_cell.length_a   1.000
_cell.length_b   1.000
_cell.length_c   1.000
_cell.angle_alpha   90.00
_cell.angle_beta   90.00
_cell.angle_gamma   90.00
#
_symmetry.space_group_name_H-M   'P 1'
#
loop_
_entity.id
_entity.type
_entity.pdbx_description
1 polymer ?
#
loop_
_entity_poly.entity_id
_entity_poly.type
_entity_poly.pdbx_seq_one_letter_code
_entity_poly.pdbx_strand_id
1 'polypeptide(L)'
;MDKLILLGEPGKCYNYAEEYEKAIASLEMGINAAENKIAKDDPLLIGVKNNLAYAYEQKGEHKKSITLLEETLPIQQQILGKTHFDTLKIQVDLIEQYCKIKQLTRAISLLEELVPIQRKVLGQVHKKTMSSENDLAELYLQNRNVYTALKLYEHMVSVRQKNLGPGDEQRKWAEARYEKCIETWKWTWARR
;
A
#
# COMPACT_ATOMS: atom_id res chain seq x y z
N MET A 1 -35.00 0.88 4.47
CA MET A 1 -33.58 1.21 4.72
C MET A 1 -32.74 0.12 4.08
N ASP A 2 -31.77 0.48 3.25
CA ASP A 2 -30.94 -0.51 2.54
C ASP A 2 -30.17 -1.37 3.55
N LYS A 3 -30.17 -2.69 3.34
CA LYS A 3 -29.48 -3.65 4.22
C LYS A 3 -27.96 -3.47 4.14
N LEU A 4 -27.44 -2.89 3.05
CA LEU A 4 -26.04 -2.48 2.94
C LEU A 4 -25.69 -1.38 3.94
N ILE A 5 -26.55 -0.35 4.08
CA ILE A 5 -26.35 0.74 5.04
C ILE A 5 -26.49 0.20 6.47
N LEU A 6 -27.54 -0.60 6.70
CA LEU A 6 -27.82 -1.14 8.03
C LEU A 6 -26.69 -2.01 8.58
N LEU A 7 -25.98 -2.75 7.73
CA LEU A 7 -24.92 -3.67 8.14
C LEU A 7 -23.51 -3.15 7.86
N GLY A 8 -23.36 -2.17 6.98
CA GLY A 8 -22.11 -1.48 6.66
C GLY A 8 -21.62 -0.62 7.82
N GLU A 9 -22.51 0.17 8.43
CA GLU A 9 -22.15 1.04 9.56
C GLU A 9 -21.73 0.24 10.80
N PRO A 10 -22.47 -0.80 11.26
CA PRO A 10 -22.00 -1.67 12.35
C PRO A 10 -20.69 -2.38 12.01
N GLY A 11 -20.52 -2.83 10.76
CA GLY A 11 -19.28 -3.46 10.32
C GLY A 11 -18.07 -2.55 10.46
N LYS A 12 -18.21 -1.28 10.10
CA LYS A 12 -17.19 -0.24 10.32
C LYS A 12 -16.93 0.00 11.81
N CYS A 13 -17.97 0.04 12.64
CA CYS A 13 -17.82 0.16 14.09
C CYS A 13 -17.08 -1.02 14.71
N TYR A 14 -17.39 -2.25 14.29
CA TYR A 14 -16.67 -3.45 14.76
C TYR A 14 -15.20 -3.43 14.36
N ASN A 15 -14.86 -2.94 13.16
CA ASN A 15 -13.46 -2.71 12.78
C ASN A 15 -12.75 -1.75 13.73
N TYR A 16 -13.39 -0.63 14.12
CA TYR A 16 -12.82 0.28 15.10
C TYR A 16 -12.72 -0.30 16.51
N ALA A 17 -13.60 -1.24 16.86
CA ALA A 17 -13.58 -1.95 18.13
C ALA A 17 -12.64 -3.17 18.12
N GLU A 18 -11.91 -3.41 17.01
CA GLU A 18 -11.06 -4.58 16.79
C GLU A 18 -11.80 -5.93 16.89
N GLU A 19 -13.12 -5.91 16.70
CA GLU A 19 -13.99 -7.09 16.69
C GLU A 19 -14.13 -7.64 15.25
N TYR A 20 -13.00 -8.04 14.66
CA TYR A 20 -12.90 -8.31 13.23
C TYR A 20 -13.81 -9.44 12.73
N GLU A 21 -14.07 -10.48 13.52
CA GLU A 21 -15.01 -11.53 13.15
C GLU A 21 -16.44 -11.01 13.02
N LYS A 22 -16.86 -10.11 13.93
CA LYS A 22 -18.19 -9.46 13.84
C LYS A 22 -18.23 -8.50 12.67
N ALA A 23 -17.14 -7.78 12.41
CA ALA A 23 -17.01 -6.91 11.25
C ALA A 23 -17.20 -7.69 9.95
N ILE A 24 -16.45 -8.79 9.77
CA ILE A 24 -16.56 -9.66 8.60
C ILE A 24 -18.00 -10.16 8.42
N ALA A 25 -18.58 -10.75 9.47
CA ALA A 25 -19.93 -11.30 9.40
C ALA A 25 -20.99 -10.24 9.01
N SER A 26 -20.88 -9.04 9.58
CA SER A 26 -21.80 -7.93 9.27
C SER A 26 -21.62 -7.43 7.83
N LEU A 27 -20.38 -7.19 7.42
CA LEU A 27 -20.06 -6.62 6.10
C LEU A 27 -20.37 -7.59 4.96
N GLU A 28 -20.03 -8.88 5.10
CA GLU A 28 -20.40 -9.92 4.13
C GLU A 28 -21.91 -10.05 3.98
N MET A 29 -22.65 -10.04 5.09
CA MET A 29 -24.11 -10.10 5.03
C MET A 29 -24.70 -8.86 4.36
N GLY A 30 -24.12 -7.68 4.58
CA GLY A 30 -24.49 -6.44 3.90
C GLY A 30 -24.27 -6.51 2.39
N ILE A 31 -23.08 -6.95 1.96
CA ILE A 31 -22.71 -7.10 0.54
C ILE A 31 -23.63 -8.13 -0.14
N ASN A 32 -23.80 -9.32 0.46
CA ASN A 32 -24.63 -10.38 -0.11
C ASN A 32 -26.11 -9.95 -0.22
N ALA A 33 -26.62 -9.17 0.73
CA ALA A 33 -27.99 -8.66 0.66
C ALA A 33 -28.21 -7.61 -0.44
N ALA A 34 -27.14 -6.89 -0.80
CA ALA A 34 -27.10 -5.87 -1.85
C ALA A 34 -26.73 -6.43 -3.23
N GLU A 35 -26.32 -7.70 -3.30
CA GLU A 35 -25.94 -8.36 -4.53
C GLU A 35 -27.06 -8.23 -5.58
N ASN A 36 -26.69 -7.82 -6.80
CA ASN A 36 -27.58 -7.55 -7.93
C ASN A 36 -28.60 -6.39 -7.74
N LYS A 37 -28.58 -5.68 -6.61
CA LYS A 37 -29.48 -4.52 -6.35
C LYS A 37 -28.75 -3.18 -6.47
N ILE A 38 -27.46 -3.17 -6.18
CA ILE A 38 -26.60 -1.99 -6.20
C ILE A 38 -25.56 -2.17 -7.30
N ALA A 39 -25.29 -1.09 -8.04
CA ALA A 39 -24.27 -1.11 -9.08
C ALA A 39 -22.89 -1.41 -8.48
N LYS A 40 -22.04 -2.13 -9.21
CA LYS A 40 -20.72 -2.54 -8.69
C LYS A 40 -19.80 -1.36 -8.39
N ASP A 41 -20.03 -0.24 -9.05
CA ASP A 41 -19.33 1.03 -8.91
C ASP A 41 -20.00 2.01 -7.94
N ASP A 42 -21.01 1.57 -7.19
CA ASP A 42 -21.63 2.41 -6.16
C ASP A 42 -20.62 2.72 -5.02
N PRO A 43 -20.40 4.01 -4.69
CA PRO A 43 -19.45 4.41 -3.65
C PRO A 43 -19.71 3.78 -2.28
N LEU A 44 -20.97 3.52 -1.91
CA LEU A 44 -21.30 2.85 -0.64
C LEU A 44 -20.84 1.40 -0.67
N LEU A 45 -21.08 0.68 -1.77
CA LEU A 45 -20.64 -0.71 -1.91
C LEU A 45 -19.11 -0.81 -1.87
N ILE A 46 -18.41 0.12 -2.53
CA ILE A 46 -16.95 0.19 -2.50
C ILE A 46 -16.45 0.44 -1.07
N GLY A 47 -17.05 1.37 -0.34
CA GLY A 47 -16.71 1.66 1.05
C GLY A 47 -16.86 0.44 1.96
N VAL A 48 -17.96 -0.30 1.81
CA VAL A 48 -18.22 -1.55 2.57
C VAL A 48 -17.21 -2.63 2.21
N LYS A 49 -16.88 -2.81 0.93
CA LYS A 49 -15.84 -3.77 0.48
C LYS A 49 -14.45 -3.42 1.02
N ASN A 50 -14.08 -2.15 1.04
CA ASN A 50 -12.80 -1.72 1.62
C ASN A 50 -12.73 -1.98 3.13
N ASN A 51 -13.83 -1.76 3.86
CA ASN A 51 -13.91 -2.12 5.27
C ASN A 51 -13.83 -3.64 5.50
N LEU A 52 -14.39 -4.44 4.59
CA LEU A 52 -14.29 -5.90 4.67
C LEU A 52 -12.87 -6.38 4.36
N ALA A 53 -12.21 -5.77 3.37
CA ALA A 53 -10.80 -6.03 3.06
C ALA A 53 -9.92 -5.77 4.29
N TYR A 54 -10.10 -4.62 4.96
CA TYR A 54 -9.41 -4.31 6.20
C TYR A 54 -9.67 -5.35 7.29
N ALA A 55 -10.92 -5.76 7.51
CA ALA A 55 -11.24 -6.80 8.50
C ALA A 55 -10.52 -8.13 8.19
N TYR A 56 -10.48 -8.52 6.90
CA TYR A 56 -9.75 -9.70 6.46
C TYR A 56 -8.24 -9.59 6.65
N GLU A 57 -7.65 -8.42 6.38
CA GLU A 57 -6.24 -8.16 6.68
C GLU A 57 -5.94 -8.40 8.16
N GLN A 58 -6.75 -7.83 9.07
CA GLN A 58 -6.51 -7.95 10.51
C GLN A 58 -6.67 -9.39 11.01
N LYS A 59 -7.45 -10.21 10.30
CA LYS A 59 -7.56 -11.66 10.53
C LYS A 59 -6.47 -12.50 9.88
N GLY A 60 -5.55 -11.90 9.12
CA GLY A 60 -4.51 -12.61 8.36
C GLY A 60 -5.04 -13.31 7.10
N GLU A 61 -6.27 -13.03 6.69
CA GLU A 61 -6.91 -13.58 5.49
C GLU A 61 -6.49 -12.80 4.23
N HIS A 62 -5.16 -12.65 4.04
CA HIS A 62 -4.55 -11.77 3.05
C HIS A 62 -5.09 -11.95 1.62
N LYS A 63 -5.35 -13.19 1.20
CA LYS A 63 -5.87 -13.47 -0.15
C LYS A 63 -7.26 -12.87 -0.37
N LYS A 64 -8.14 -12.93 0.62
CA LYS A 64 -9.49 -12.37 0.52
C LYS A 64 -9.46 -10.84 0.52
N SER A 65 -8.59 -10.26 1.36
CA SER A 65 -8.32 -8.82 1.34
C SER A 65 -7.83 -8.37 -0.04
N ILE A 66 -6.85 -9.06 -0.62
CA ILE A 66 -6.31 -8.75 -1.96
C ILE A 66 -7.41 -8.78 -3.02
N THR A 67 -8.25 -9.81 -3.04
CA THR A 67 -9.34 -9.91 -4.02
C THR A 67 -10.27 -8.69 -3.96
N LEU A 68 -10.63 -8.24 -2.76
CA LEU A 68 -11.48 -7.06 -2.60
C LEU A 68 -10.78 -5.77 -3.01
N LEU A 69 -9.50 -5.59 -2.64
CA LEU A 69 -8.73 -4.40 -3.00
C LEU A 69 -8.43 -4.32 -4.51
N GLU A 70 -8.14 -5.46 -5.16
CA GLU A 70 -7.99 -5.54 -6.62
C GLU A 70 -9.30 -5.20 -7.34
N GLU A 71 -10.45 -5.56 -6.76
CA GLU A 71 -11.76 -5.21 -7.31
C GLU A 71 -12.06 -3.71 -7.15
N THR A 72 -11.80 -3.12 -5.98
CA THR A 72 -12.19 -1.74 -5.68
C THR A 72 -11.23 -0.69 -6.21
N LEU A 73 -9.93 -0.98 -6.33
CA LEU A 73 -8.92 -0.02 -6.78
C LEU A 73 -9.23 0.63 -8.14
N PRO A 74 -9.47 -0.11 -9.24
CA PRO A 74 -9.72 0.51 -10.54
C PRO A 74 -10.99 1.37 -10.55
N ILE A 75 -12.00 0.98 -9.78
CA ILE A 75 -13.26 1.73 -9.65
C ILE A 75 -13.01 3.03 -8.89
N GLN A 76 -12.28 2.97 -7.77
CA GLN A 76 -11.93 4.17 -7.00
C GLN A 76 -11.07 5.14 -7.83
N GLN A 77 -10.14 4.61 -8.63
CA GLN A 77 -9.35 5.42 -9.57
C GLN A 77 -10.21 6.12 -10.61
N GLN A 78 -11.28 5.49 -11.09
CA GLN A 78 -12.22 6.09 -12.05
C GLN A 78 -13.08 7.19 -11.39
N ILE A 79 -13.59 6.95 -10.19
CA ILE A 79 -14.54 7.86 -9.51
C ILE A 79 -13.82 9.06 -8.89
N LEU A 80 -12.73 8.83 -8.16
CA LEU A 80 -12.05 9.86 -7.37
C LEU A 80 -10.72 10.31 -7.98
N GLY A 81 -10.19 9.55 -8.94
CA GLY A 81 -8.87 9.78 -9.52
C GLY A 81 -7.74 9.10 -8.74
N LYS A 82 -6.59 8.96 -9.39
CA LYS A 82 -5.39 8.29 -8.85
C LYS A 82 -4.71 9.01 -7.69
N THR A 83 -4.94 10.32 -7.56
CA THR A 83 -4.31 11.17 -6.52
C THR A 83 -5.17 11.31 -5.27
N HIS A 84 -6.40 10.79 -5.28
CA HIS A 84 -7.30 10.92 -4.13
C HIS A 84 -6.79 10.11 -2.94
N PHE A 85 -6.95 10.64 -1.74
CA PHE A 85 -6.46 10.02 -0.50
C PHE A 85 -6.93 8.56 -0.35
N ASP A 86 -8.22 8.31 -0.56
CA ASP A 86 -8.78 6.96 -0.45
C ASP A 86 -8.25 6.00 -1.51
N THR A 87 -7.98 6.48 -2.73
CA THR A 87 -7.37 5.68 -3.80
C THR A 87 -5.93 5.30 -3.44
N LEU A 88 -5.16 6.26 -2.94
CA LEU A 88 -3.79 6.02 -2.48
C LEU A 88 -3.76 5.06 -1.29
N LYS A 89 -4.75 5.12 -0.39
CA LYS A 89 -4.88 4.18 0.72
C LYS A 89 -5.06 2.75 0.22
N ILE A 90 -6.00 2.49 -0.69
CA ILE A 90 -6.22 1.16 -1.28
C ILE A 90 -4.93 0.63 -1.93
N GLN A 91 -4.19 1.47 -2.65
CA GLN A 91 -2.91 1.07 -3.25
C GLN A 91 -1.90 0.63 -2.19
N VAL A 92 -1.73 1.40 -1.12
CA VAL A 92 -0.81 1.07 -0.01
C VAL A 92 -1.23 -0.24 0.66
N ASP A 93 -2.52 -0.40 0.98
CA ASP A 93 -3.03 -1.61 1.62
C ASP A 93 -2.78 -2.84 0.71
N LEU A 94 -3.01 -2.71 -0.60
CA LEU A 94 -2.77 -3.78 -1.57
C LEU A 94 -1.29 -4.13 -1.71
N ILE A 95 -0.39 -3.14 -1.69
CA ILE A 95 1.07 -3.34 -1.66
C ILE A 95 1.46 -4.14 -0.42
N GLU A 96 0.97 -3.75 0.76
CA GLU A 96 1.26 -4.46 2.01
C GLU A 96 0.80 -5.92 1.92
N GLN A 97 -0.45 -6.16 1.47
CA GLN A 97 -0.96 -7.51 1.34
C GLN A 97 -0.12 -8.37 0.39
N TYR A 98 0.33 -7.82 -0.75
CA TYR A 98 1.24 -8.53 -1.66
C TYR A 98 2.58 -8.87 -1.02
N CYS A 99 3.15 -7.96 -0.22
CA CYS A 99 4.35 -8.23 0.56
C CYS A 99 4.14 -9.38 1.55
N LYS A 100 3.02 -9.42 2.28
CA LYS A 100 2.69 -10.50 3.25
C LYS A 100 2.65 -11.87 2.59
N ILE A 101 2.12 -11.97 1.36
CA ILE A 101 2.07 -13.23 0.62
C ILE A 101 3.23 -13.45 -0.35
N LYS A 102 4.31 -12.65 -0.24
CA LYS A 102 5.55 -12.73 -1.04
C LYS A 102 5.34 -12.59 -2.56
N GLN A 103 4.30 -11.90 -2.99
CA GLN A 103 4.09 -11.54 -4.40
C GLN A 103 4.85 -10.24 -4.74
N LEU A 104 6.19 -10.30 -4.62
CA LEU A 104 7.06 -9.11 -4.69
C LEU A 104 6.92 -8.35 -6.01
N THR A 105 6.80 -9.05 -7.15
CA THR A 105 6.65 -8.39 -8.47
C THR A 105 5.41 -7.50 -8.53
N ARG A 106 4.27 -7.94 -7.97
CA ARG A 106 3.04 -7.14 -7.96
C ARG A 106 3.15 -5.93 -7.03
N ALA A 107 3.76 -6.11 -5.86
CA ALA A 107 4.02 -5.01 -4.93
C ALA A 107 4.97 -3.96 -5.54
N ILE A 108 6.04 -4.39 -6.21
CA ILE A 108 6.97 -3.50 -6.93
C ILE A 108 6.23 -2.70 -7.99
N SER A 109 5.43 -3.35 -8.86
CA SER A 109 4.70 -2.64 -9.92
C SER A 109 3.74 -1.58 -9.37
N LEU A 110 3.05 -1.85 -8.25
CA LEU A 110 2.19 -0.85 -7.62
C LEU A 110 3.00 0.30 -7.00
N LEU A 111 4.15 0.03 -6.39
CA LEU A 111 5.02 1.07 -5.86
C LEU A 111 5.67 1.94 -6.95
N GLU A 112 6.02 1.35 -8.09
CA GLU A 112 6.50 2.09 -9.28
C GLU A 112 5.44 3.08 -9.80
N GLU A 113 4.15 2.76 -9.68
CA GLU A 113 3.05 3.70 -9.99
C GLU A 113 2.84 4.73 -8.86
N LEU A 114 2.87 4.29 -7.60
CA LEU A 114 2.51 5.11 -6.44
C LEU A 114 3.56 6.20 -6.12
N VAL A 115 4.86 5.86 -6.17
CA VAL A 115 5.94 6.77 -5.76
C VAL A 115 5.95 8.06 -6.58
N PRO A 116 5.89 8.04 -7.93
CA PRO A 116 5.80 9.27 -8.73
C PRO A 116 4.60 10.16 -8.37
N ILE A 117 3.45 9.53 -8.08
CA ILE A 117 2.23 10.25 -7.68
C ILE A 117 2.46 10.96 -6.34
N GLN A 118 2.97 10.24 -5.34
CA GLN A 118 3.26 10.81 -4.03
C GLN A 118 4.32 11.93 -4.09
N ARG A 119 5.37 11.78 -4.91
CA ARG A 119 6.35 12.86 -5.16
C ARG A 119 5.69 14.13 -5.67
N LYS A 120 4.74 14.01 -6.61
CA LYS A 120 4.04 15.16 -7.20
C LYS A 120 3.04 15.81 -6.24
N VAL A 121 2.31 15.00 -5.47
CA VAL A 121 1.21 15.49 -4.62
C VAL A 121 1.70 15.91 -3.24
N LEU A 122 2.60 15.15 -2.63
CA LEU A 122 3.05 15.34 -1.24
C LEU A 122 4.45 15.98 -1.16
N GLY A 123 5.25 15.87 -2.23
CA GLY A 123 6.66 16.27 -2.24
C GLY A 123 7.61 15.10 -1.95
N GLN A 124 8.88 15.29 -2.32
CA GLN A 124 9.89 14.23 -2.29
C GLN A 124 10.40 13.86 -0.88
N VAL A 125 10.36 14.81 0.07
CA VAL A 125 10.78 14.59 1.47
C VAL A 125 9.59 14.40 2.42
N HIS A 126 8.39 14.20 1.88
CA HIS A 126 7.24 13.85 2.72
C HIS A 126 7.39 12.42 3.24
N LYS A 127 7.02 12.20 4.51
CA LYS A 127 7.19 10.90 5.20
C LYS A 127 6.61 9.71 4.42
N LYS A 128 5.40 9.86 3.86
CA LYS A 128 4.78 8.81 3.04
C LYS A 128 5.56 8.50 1.75
N THR A 129 5.98 9.54 1.01
CA THR A 129 6.80 9.39 -0.20
C THR A 129 8.09 8.65 0.12
N MET A 130 8.79 9.08 1.18
CA MET A 130 10.04 8.46 1.61
C MET A 130 9.84 7.01 2.04
N SER A 131 8.75 6.68 2.74
CA SER A 131 8.43 5.30 3.11
C SER A 131 8.24 4.42 1.87
N SER A 132 7.39 4.85 0.92
CA SER A 132 7.15 4.07 -0.30
C SER A 132 8.40 3.93 -1.17
N GLU A 133 9.29 4.93 -1.20
CA GLU A 133 10.60 4.80 -1.86
C GLU A 133 11.52 3.79 -1.16
N ASN A 134 11.55 3.80 0.19
CA ASN A 134 12.29 2.83 0.96
C ASN A 134 11.78 1.41 0.68
N ASP A 135 10.46 1.22 0.69
CA ASP A 135 9.82 -0.07 0.44
C ASP A 135 10.12 -0.56 -0.97
N LEU A 136 10.06 0.32 -1.97
CA LEU A 136 10.39 -0.02 -3.35
C LEU A 136 11.85 -0.47 -3.49
N ALA A 137 12.79 0.25 -2.86
CA ALA A 137 14.21 -0.12 -2.88
C ALA A 137 14.45 -1.47 -2.19
N GLU A 138 13.80 -1.72 -1.06
CA GLU A 138 13.89 -2.98 -0.33
C GLU A 138 13.31 -4.14 -1.12
N LEU A 139 12.15 -3.97 -1.75
CA LEU A 139 11.55 -5.01 -2.57
C LEU A 139 12.41 -5.35 -3.79
N TYR A 140 13.08 -4.37 -4.42
CA TYR A 140 14.06 -4.69 -5.46
C TYR A 140 15.23 -5.51 -4.93
N LEU A 141 15.73 -5.25 -3.72
CA LEU A 141 16.76 -6.10 -3.10
C LEU A 141 16.25 -7.52 -2.87
N GLN A 142 15.04 -7.67 -2.32
CA GLN A 142 14.41 -8.97 -2.10
C GLN A 142 14.17 -9.73 -3.41
N ASN A 143 13.84 -9.02 -4.49
CA ASN A 143 13.69 -9.57 -5.83
C ASN A 143 15.02 -9.71 -6.59
N ARG A 144 16.17 -9.63 -5.90
CA ARG A 144 17.53 -9.76 -6.43
C ARG A 144 17.92 -8.74 -7.51
N ASN A 145 17.18 -7.65 -7.64
CA ASN A 145 17.48 -6.53 -8.53
C ASN A 145 18.31 -5.46 -7.80
N VAL A 146 19.52 -5.83 -7.40
CA VAL A 146 20.42 -4.99 -6.59
C VAL A 146 20.79 -3.70 -7.31
N TYR A 147 20.96 -3.73 -8.64
CA TYR A 147 21.32 -2.55 -9.43
C TYR A 147 20.24 -1.46 -9.37
N THR A 148 18.96 -1.85 -9.52
CA THR A 148 17.85 -0.89 -9.49
C THR A 148 17.63 -0.34 -8.09
N ALA A 149 17.75 -1.19 -7.07
CA ALA A 149 17.73 -0.74 -5.67
C ALA A 149 18.83 0.28 -5.38
N LEU A 150 20.07 0.03 -5.84
CA LEU A 150 21.20 0.91 -5.64
C LEU A 150 20.97 2.30 -6.27
N LYS A 151 20.48 2.35 -7.50
CA LYS A 151 20.10 3.62 -8.16
C LYS A 151 19.04 4.37 -7.39
N LEU A 152 18.05 3.67 -6.84
CA LEU A 152 17.00 4.29 -6.06
C LEU A 152 17.54 4.87 -4.74
N TYR A 153 18.40 4.13 -4.03
CA TYR A 153 19.07 4.64 -2.83
C TYR A 153 19.97 5.84 -3.13
N GLU A 154 20.72 5.84 -4.23
CA GLU A 154 21.55 6.97 -4.67
C GLU A 154 20.69 8.23 -4.88
N HIS A 155 19.55 8.07 -5.58
CA HIS A 155 18.59 9.15 -5.78
C HIS A 155 18.05 9.68 -4.44
N MET A 156 17.66 8.79 -3.53
CA MET A 156 17.13 9.16 -2.21
C MET A 156 18.15 9.93 -1.37
N VAL A 157 19.43 9.50 -1.38
CA VAL A 157 20.52 10.24 -0.73
C VAL A 157 20.64 11.65 -1.31
N SER A 158 20.70 11.78 -2.64
CA SER A 158 20.81 13.09 -3.30
C SER A 158 19.65 14.03 -2.94
N VAL A 159 18.42 13.52 -2.96
CA VAL A 159 17.23 14.30 -2.60
C VAL A 159 17.27 14.73 -1.14
N ARG A 160 17.55 13.81 -0.21
CA ARG A 160 17.54 14.12 1.23
C ARG A 160 18.69 15.03 1.63
N GLN A 161 19.86 14.92 1.02
CA GLN A 161 20.99 15.85 1.25
C GLN A 161 20.68 17.28 0.82
N LYS A 162 19.96 17.46 -0.30
CA LYS A 162 19.57 18.79 -0.80
C LYS A 162 18.50 19.46 0.02
N ASN A 163 17.60 18.68 0.63
CA ASN A 163 16.38 19.19 1.27
C ASN A 163 16.39 19.11 2.80
N LEU A 164 17.24 18.27 3.40
CA LEU A 164 17.27 18.02 4.84
C LEU A 164 18.64 18.35 5.44
N GLY A 165 18.62 18.86 6.68
CA GLY A 165 19.84 19.19 7.42
C GLY A 165 20.70 17.95 7.73
N PRO A 166 22.02 18.10 7.94
CA PRO A 166 22.91 16.97 8.25
C PRO A 166 22.53 16.17 9.51
N GLY A 167 21.81 16.79 10.45
CA GLY A 167 21.33 16.14 11.66
C GLY A 167 20.11 15.24 11.47
N ASP A 168 19.41 15.37 10.34
CA ASP A 168 18.12 14.73 10.09
C ASP A 168 18.22 13.20 9.99
N GLU A 169 17.33 12.50 10.68
CA GLU A 169 17.32 11.04 10.74
C GLU A 169 17.05 10.40 9.38
N GLN A 170 16.19 10.98 8.54
CA GLN A 170 15.84 10.43 7.23
C GLN A 170 17.01 10.53 6.26
N ARG A 171 17.79 11.62 6.36
CA ARG A 171 19.04 11.78 5.62
C ARG A 171 20.06 10.73 6.04
N LYS A 172 20.35 10.64 7.34
CA LYS A 172 21.31 9.64 7.87
C LYS A 172 20.91 8.21 7.52
N TRP A 173 19.61 7.90 7.61
CA TRP A 173 19.08 6.61 7.22
C TRP A 173 19.36 6.29 5.75
N ALA A 174 19.14 7.24 4.84
CA ALA A 174 19.37 7.01 3.40
C ALA A 174 20.84 6.78 3.10
N GLU A 175 21.72 7.58 3.70
CA GLU A 175 23.18 7.46 3.56
C GLU A 175 23.65 6.09 4.05
N ALA A 176 23.27 5.68 5.27
CA ALA A 176 23.63 4.38 5.82
C ALA A 176 23.06 3.21 5.00
N ARG A 177 21.83 3.32 4.49
CA ARG A 177 21.21 2.26 3.69
C ARG A 177 21.88 2.12 2.32
N TYR A 178 22.26 3.24 1.70
CA TYR A 178 23.02 3.27 0.46
C TYR A 178 24.40 2.61 0.63
N GLU A 179 25.14 2.98 1.67
CA GLU A 179 26.45 2.38 1.99
C GLU A 179 26.34 0.86 2.17
N LYS A 180 25.38 0.40 2.98
CA LYS A 180 25.13 -1.04 3.19
C LYS A 180 24.78 -1.76 1.88
N CYS A 181 24.02 -1.12 0.99
CA CYS A 181 23.67 -1.67 -0.32
C CYS A 181 24.92 -1.82 -1.21
N ILE A 182 25.81 -0.82 -1.23
CA ILE A 182 27.07 -0.87 -1.97
C ILE A 182 27.97 -1.99 -1.46
N GLU A 183 28.13 -2.12 -0.15
CA GLU A 183 28.96 -3.17 0.44
C GLU A 183 28.47 -4.54 0.02
N THR A 184 27.17 -4.79 0.13
CA THR A 184 26.54 -6.04 -0.30
C THR A 184 26.80 -6.30 -1.79
N TRP A 185 26.72 -5.26 -2.63
CA TRP A 185 26.98 -5.38 -4.06
C TRP A 185 28.47 -5.67 -4.37
N LYS A 186 29.41 -5.01 -3.69
CA LYS A 186 30.85 -5.28 -3.83
C LYS A 186 31.20 -6.72 -3.42
N TRP A 187 30.65 -7.20 -2.31
CA TRP A 187 30.87 -8.57 -1.84
C TRP A 187 30.31 -9.64 -2.78
N THR A 188 29.16 -9.38 -3.41
CA THR A 188 28.56 -10.33 -4.37
C THR A 188 29.34 -10.42 -5.68
N TRP A 189 29.99 -9.34 -6.11
CA TRP A 189 30.86 -9.34 -7.29
C TRP A 189 32.27 -9.84 -7.00
N ALA A 190 32.82 -9.59 -5.81
CA ALA A 190 34.16 -10.07 -5.44
C ALA A 190 34.24 -11.60 -5.21
N ARG A 191 33.11 -12.31 -5.13
CA ARG A 191 33.03 -13.78 -4.99
C ARG A 191 32.70 -14.52 -6.30
N ARG A 192 32.58 -13.80 -7.42
CA ARG A 192 32.47 -14.37 -8.76
C ARG A 192 33.83 -14.38 -9.43
#